data_AF-A0A7X3Y7F5-F1
#
_entry.id   AF-A0A7X3Y7F5-F1
#
_cell.length_a   1.000
_cell.length_b   1.000
_cell.length_c   1.000
_cell.angle_alpha   90.00
_cell.angle_beta   90.00
_cell.angle_gamma   90.00
#
_symmetry.space_group_name_H-M   'P 1'
#
loop_
_entity.id
_entity.type
_entity.pdbx_description
1 polymer ?
#
loop_
_entity_poly.entity_id
_entity_poly.type
_entity_poly.pdbx_seq_one_letter_code
_entity_poly.pdbx_strand_id
1 'polypeptide(L)' 'FSQHVLLELTQSGMSREDAYAKVQAAAMAVWEQGGSFRAALERDPEIAAAVPSARLDELFDTDRQLVHVDTIFERVFGS' A
#
# COMPACT_ATOMS: atom_id res chain seq x y z
N PHE A 1 -6.30 2.08 -5.42
CA PHE A 1 -5.20 2.02 -4.46
C PHE A 1 -5.41 1.11 -3.26
N SER A 2 -5.82 1.59 -2.09
CA SER A 2 -5.82 0.75 -0.88
C SER A 2 -6.79 -0.42 -0.96
N GLN A 3 -7.94 -0.28 -1.61
CA GLN A 3 -8.94 -1.35 -1.64
C GLN A 3 -8.46 -2.63 -2.34
N HIS A 4 -7.76 -2.54 -3.48
CA HIS A 4 -7.25 -3.72 -4.18
C HIS A 4 -6.04 -4.34 -3.47
N VAL A 5 -5.12 -3.51 -2.95
CA VAL A 5 -3.99 -3.99 -2.15
C VAL A 5 -4.48 -4.69 -0.88
N LEU A 6 -5.45 -4.09 -0.17
CA LEU A 6 -6.09 -4.72 0.99
C LEU A 6 -6.82 -6.00 0.61
N LEU A 7 -7.48 -6.04 -0.55
CA LEU A 7 -8.16 -7.25 -1.02
C LEU A 7 -7.15 -8.39 -1.22
N GLU A 8 -6.04 -8.11 -1.90
CA GLU A 8 -4.98 -9.09 -2.18
C GLU A 8 -4.29 -9.56 -0.89
N LEU A 9 -4.00 -8.65 0.04
CA LEU A 9 -3.50 -9.01 1.37
C LEU A 9 -4.49 -9.89 2.13
N THR A 10 -5.78 -9.59 2.10
CA THR A 10 -6.78 -10.44 2.76
C THR A 10 -6.94 -11.79 2.06
N GLN A 11 -6.78 -11.85 0.74
CA GLN A 11 -6.80 -13.10 -0.04
C GLN A 11 -5.57 -13.97 0.21
N SER A 12 -4.43 -13.37 0.56
CA SER A 12 -3.22 -14.11 0.98
C SER A 12 -3.32 -14.68 2.40
N GLY A 13 -4.44 -14.44 3.10
CA GLY A 13 -4.68 -14.90 4.48
C GLY A 13 -4.32 -13.88 5.56
N MET A 14 -3.93 -12.66 5.21
CA MET A 14 -3.71 -11.58 6.18
C MET A 14 -5.05 -11.10 6.75
N SER A 15 -5.09 -10.79 8.05
CA SER A 15 -6.29 -10.18 8.62
C SER A 15 -6.52 -8.79 8.00
N ARG A 16 -7.77 -8.36 7.94
CA ARG A 16 -8.09 -7.04 7.39
C ARG A 16 -7.44 -5.92 8.22
N GLU A 17 -7.40 -6.05 9.55
CA GLU A 17 -6.73 -5.09 10.43
C GLU A 17 -5.22 -5.01 10.15
N ASP A 18 -4.53 -6.15 10.06
CA ASP A 18 -3.09 -6.17 9.78
C ASP A 18 -2.77 -5.58 8.41
N ALA A 19 -3.59 -5.91 7.41
CA ALA A 19 -3.48 -5.35 6.07
C ALA A 19 -3.62 -3.82 6.10
N TYR A 20 -4.58 -3.28 6.86
CA TYR A 20 -4.75 -1.84 7.05
C TYR A 20 -3.55 -1.21 7.76
N ALA A 21 -3.08 -1.79 8.86
CA ALA A 21 -1.95 -1.27 9.63
C ALA A 21 -0.68 -1.19 8.76
N LYS A 22 -0.40 -2.22 7.95
CA LYS A 22 0.76 -2.28 7.07
C LYS A 22 0.69 -1.31 5.89
N VAL A 23 -0.45 -1.25 5.22
CA VAL A 23 -0.70 -0.28 4.14
C VAL A 23 -0.58 1.15 4.66
N GLN A 24 -1.08 1.43 5.87
CA GLN A 24 -0.95 2.72 6.52
C GLN A 24 0.50 3.05 6.87
N ALA A 25 1.24 2.11 7.46
CA ALA A 25 2.66 2.31 7.80
C ALA A 25 3.52 2.58 6.56
N ALA A 26 3.32 1.82 5.47
CA ALA A 26 4.01 2.05 4.20
C ALA A 26 3.67 3.42 3.60
N ALA A 27 2.43 3.89 3.75
CA ALA A 27 2.01 5.19 3.23
C ALA A 27 2.62 6.34 4.04
N MET A 28 2.65 6.22 5.37
CA MET A 28 3.32 7.16 6.26
C MET A 28 4.82 7.25 5.98
N ALA A 29 5.48 6.12 5.69
CA ALA A 29 6.90 6.10 5.34
C ALA A 29 7.19 6.90 4.06
N VAL A 30 6.33 6.80 3.04
CA VAL A 30 6.45 7.61 1.81
C VAL A 30 6.16 9.08 2.08
N TRP A 31 5.18 9.38 2.91
CA TRP A 31 4.83 10.75 3.26
C TRP A 31 5.99 11.48 3.96
N GLU A 32 6.64 10.81 4.93
CA GLU A 32 7.74 11.41 5.69
C GLU A 32 9.06 11.49 4.91
N GLN A 33 9.38 10.46 4.11
CA GLN A 33 10.70 10.30 3.49
C GLN A 33 10.69 10.57 1.98
N GLY A 34 9.51 10.72 1.38
CA GLY A 34 9.31 10.73 -0.06
C GLY A 34 9.51 9.34 -0.70
N GLY A 35 9.17 9.23 -1.98
CA GLY A 35 9.43 8.03 -2.79
C GLY A 35 8.17 7.33 -3.29
N SER A 36 8.30 6.05 -3.61
CA SER A 36 7.21 5.25 -4.17
C SER A 36 6.56 4.36 -3.10
N PHE A 37 5.24 4.44 -2.98
CA PHE A 37 4.46 3.56 -2.10
C PHE A 37 4.60 2.08 -2.47
N ARG A 38 4.77 1.76 -3.75
CA ARG A 38 5.10 0.39 -4.15
C ARG A 38 6.39 -0.06 -3.48
N ALA A 39 7.44 0.76 -3.56
CA ALA A 39 8.73 0.44 -2.94
C ALA A 39 8.62 0.35 -1.41
N ALA A 40 7.72 1.14 -0.79
CA ALA A 40 7.45 1.03 0.64
C ALA A 40 6.74 -0.29 1.00
N LEU A 41 5.77 -0.73 0.19
CA LEU A 41 5.11 -2.03 0.38
C LEU A 41 6.05 -3.21 0.16
N GLU A 42 6.89 -3.17 -0.88
CA GLU A 42 7.89 -4.23 -1.16
C GLU A 42 8.96 -4.35 -0.07
N ARG A 43 9.18 -3.28 0.71
CA ARG A 43 10.09 -3.30 1.86
C ARG A 43 9.52 -3.97 3.09
N ASP A 44 8.19 -4.12 3.18
CA ASP A 44 7.58 -4.90 4.25
C ASP A 44 7.62 -6.39 3.87
N PRO A 45 8.39 -7.23 4.61
CA PRO A 45 8.57 -8.63 4.25
C PRO A 45 7.26 -9.43 4.33
N GLU A 46 6.29 -9.03 5.14
CA GLU A 46 4.99 -9.70 5.21
C GLU A 46 4.12 -9.35 4.00
N ILE A 47 4.18 -8.08 3.53
CA ILE A 47 3.50 -7.70 2.29
C ILE A 47 4.16 -8.35 1.09
N ALA A 48 5.49 -8.37 1.03
CA ALA A 48 6.24 -9.01 -0.05
C ALA A 48 6.02 -10.55 -0.09
N ALA A 49 5.81 -11.18 1.06
CA ALA A 49 5.43 -12.59 1.15
C ALA A 49 3.97 -12.83 0.73
N ALA A 50 3.07 -11.90 1.05
CA ALA A 50 1.65 -11.97 0.72
C ALA A 50 1.37 -11.69 -0.76
N VAL A 51 2.03 -10.69 -1.34
CA VAL A 51 1.79 -10.19 -2.69
C VAL A 51 3.12 -10.13 -3.45
N PRO A 52 3.35 -11.00 -4.45
CA PRO A 52 4.57 -10.99 -5.25
C PRO A 52 4.76 -9.66 -5.99
N SER A 53 6.02 -9.26 -6.21
CA SER A 53 6.35 -8.00 -6.89
C SER A 53 5.70 -7.86 -8.27
N ALA A 54 5.57 -8.94 -9.05
CA ALA A 54 4.86 -8.93 -10.33
C ALA A 54 3.37 -8.58 -10.19
N ARG A 55 2.73 -9.00 -9.09
CA ARG A 55 1.33 -8.67 -8.80
C ARG A 55 1.19 -7.24 -8.30
N LEU A 56 2.14 -6.77 -7.48
CA LEU A 56 2.25 -5.35 -7.14
C LEU A 56 2.45 -4.49 -8.39
N ASP A 57 3.24 -4.95 -9.36
CA ASP A 57 3.39 -4.27 -10.64
C ASP A 57 2.06 -4.12 -11.37
N GLU A 58 1.28 -5.19 -11.52
CA GLU A 58 -0.05 -5.12 -12.15
C GLU A 58 -1.03 -4.20 -11.40
N LEU A 59 -1.04 -4.29 -10.07
CA LEU A 59 -1.87 -3.45 -9.21
C LEU A 59 -1.55 -1.96 -9.36
N PHE A 60 -0.27 -1.63 -9.44
CA PHE A 60 0.20 -0.25 -9.52
C PHE A 60 0.25 0.30 -10.96
N ASP A 61 0.39 -0.56 -11.98
CA ASP A 61 0.32 -0.15 -13.40
C ASP A 61 -1.13 0.11 -13.82
N THR A 62 -2.10 -0.65 -13.28
CA THR A 62 -3.53 -0.36 -13.46
C THR A 62 -3.93 0.96 -12.80
N ASP A 63 -3.38 1.23 -11.61
CA ASP A 63 -3.68 2.45 -10.86
C ASP A 63 -2.78 3.68 -11.27
N ARG A 64 -1.84 3.45 -12.19
CA ARG A 64 -0.97 4.30 -13.01
C ARG A 64 -0.30 5.59 -12.49
N GLN A 65 -0.66 6.17 -11.35
CA GLN A 65 0.16 7.23 -10.76
C GLN A 65 -0.33 7.56 -9.35
N LEU A 66 0.47 7.21 -8.35
CA LEU A 66 0.32 7.68 -6.99
C LEU A 66 0.70 9.15 -6.82
N VAL A 67 0.20 9.99 -7.71
CA VAL A 67 0.29 11.45 -7.62
C VAL A 67 -0.55 11.98 -6.44
N HIS A 68 -1.31 11.10 -5.77
CA HIS A 68 -2.32 11.46 -4.76
C HIS A 68 -2.35 10.55 -3.52
N VAL A 69 -1.26 9.84 -3.15
CA VAL A 69 -1.21 9.25 -1.77
C VAL A 69 -1.48 10.38 -0.77
N ASP A 70 -0.87 11.53 -1.04
CA ASP A 70 -1.04 12.80 -0.35
C ASP A 70 -2.53 13.14 -0.13
N THR A 71 -3.33 13.11 -1.20
CA THR A 71 -4.73 13.60 -1.18
C THR A 71 -5.70 12.67 -0.48
N ILE A 72 -5.44 11.36 -0.42
CA ILE A 72 -6.29 10.41 0.31
C ILE A 72 -5.96 10.46 1.81
N PHE A 73 -4.68 10.56 2.17
CA PHE A 73 -4.26 10.63 3.56
C PHE A 73 -4.55 12.00 4.20
N GLU A 74 -4.45 13.12 3.48
CA GLU A 74 -4.96 14.42 3.94
C GLU A 74 -6.44 14.35 4.30
N ARG A 75 -7.23 13.52 3.63
CA ARG A 75 -8.68 13.43 3.88
C ARG A 75 -9.04 12.50 5.03
N VAL A 76 -8.19 11.53 5.34
CA VAL A 76 -8.42 10.51 6.40
C VAL A 76 -7.72 10.90 7.71
N PHE A 77 -6.63 11.67 7.64
CA PHE A 77 -5.84 12.11 8.79
C PHE A 77 -5.75 13.64 8.93
N GLY A 78 -6.20 14.41 7.94
CA GLY A 78 -6.27 15.88 8.00
C GLY A 78 -7.65 16.37 8.40
N SER A 79 -7.99 16.17 9.68
CA SER A 79 -8.69 17.11 10.58
C SER A 79 -8.89 16.46 11.94
#